data_AF-A0A7S1BWB7-F1
#
_entry.id   AF-A0A7S1BWB7-F1
#
_cell.length_a   1.000
_cell.length_b   1.000
_cell.length_c   1.000
_cell.angle_alpha   90.00
_cell.angle_beta   90.00
_cell.angle_gamma   90.00
#
_symmetry.space_group_name_H-M   'P 1'
#
loop_
_entity.id
_entity.type
_entity.pdbx_description
1 polymer ?
#
loop_
_entity_poly.entity_id
_entity_poly.type
_entity_poly.pdbx_seq_one_letter_code
_entity_poly.pdbx_strand_id
1 'polypeptide(L)'
;DLGAISRRSVACNHISASDVAHAPPFAAVAGEIRKLLDGKIWAGHNIDVFDLPVLRRHFAAAGEEMPVPAGIIDTLPLLRAHFGKARAGGLSMSALGRYFGLGEEEHR
;
A
#
# COMPACT_ATOMS: atom_id res chain seq x y z
N ASP A 1 -9.40 -15.09 -9.80
CA ASP A 1 -8.74 -16.34 -10.18
C ASP A 1 -7.60 -16.60 -9.21
N LEU A 2 -7.70 -17.67 -8.40
CA LEU A 2 -6.66 -18.04 -7.43
C LEU A 2 -5.38 -18.54 -8.12
N GLY A 3 -5.45 -18.93 -9.40
CA GLY A 3 -4.30 -19.28 -10.23
C GLY A 3 -3.38 -18.09 -10.56
N ALA A 4 -3.82 -16.86 -10.31
CA ALA A 4 -3.00 -15.66 -10.50
C ALA A 4 -1.97 -15.44 -9.37
N ILE A 5 -2.06 -16.17 -8.25
CA ILE A 5 -1.14 -16.01 -7.11
C ILE A 5 0.16 -16.79 -7.40
N SER A 6 1.20 -16.06 -7.79
CA SER A 6 2.51 -16.64 -8.11
C SER A 6 3.32 -16.98 -6.86
N ARG A 7 4.21 -17.99 -6.94
CA ARG A 7 5.16 -18.31 -5.85
C ARG A 7 6.01 -17.11 -5.43
N ARG A 8 6.35 -16.22 -6.38
CA ARG A 8 7.09 -14.98 -6.09
C ARG A 8 6.26 -14.02 -5.25
N SER A 9 4.96 -13.87 -5.55
CA SER A 9 4.04 -13.07 -4.72
C SER A 9 4.02 -13.61 -3.29
N VAL A 10 3.78 -14.92 -3.13
CA VAL A 10 3.74 -15.57 -1.81
C VAL A 10 5.06 -15.40 -1.05
N ALA A 11 6.20 -15.50 -1.72
CA ALA A 11 7.51 -15.28 -1.08
C ALA A 11 7.75 -13.84 -0.65
N CYS A 12 7.08 -12.86 -1.28
CA CYS A 12 7.22 -11.45 -0.96
C CYS A 12 6.22 -10.94 0.08
N ASN A 13 5.00 -11.49 0.14
CA ASN A 13 3.93 -10.98 1.00
C ASN A 13 3.27 -12.04 1.88
N HIS A 14 3.70 -13.31 1.80
CA HIS A 14 3.17 -14.42 2.59
C HIS A 14 1.67 -14.69 2.43
N ILE A 15 1.01 -14.09 1.44
CA ILE A 15 -0.42 -14.33 1.12
C ILE A 15 -0.51 -15.44 0.07
N SER A 16 -0.98 -16.61 0.50
CA SER A 16 -1.21 -17.80 -0.32
C SER A 16 -2.64 -17.87 -0.88
N ALA A 17 -2.87 -18.79 -1.81
CA ALA A 17 -4.20 -19.03 -2.36
C ALA A 17 -5.21 -19.52 -1.31
N SER A 18 -4.76 -20.25 -0.28
CA SER A 18 -5.63 -20.67 0.82
C SER A 18 -6.09 -19.50 1.69
N ASP A 19 -5.23 -18.50 1.90
CA ASP A 19 -5.55 -17.35 2.77
C ASP A 19 -6.70 -16.51 2.20
N VAL A 20 -6.84 -16.49 0.88
CA VAL A 20 -7.88 -15.72 0.18
C VAL A 20 -8.96 -16.59 -0.45
N ALA A 21 -8.93 -17.92 -0.27
CA ALA A 21 -9.87 -18.84 -0.91
C ALA A 21 -11.34 -18.55 -0.52
N HIS A 22 -11.55 -18.04 0.69
CA HIS A 22 -12.87 -17.69 1.22
C HIS A 22 -13.02 -16.18 1.49
N ALA A 23 -12.04 -15.38 1.06
CA ALA A 23 -12.11 -13.93 1.21
C ALA A 23 -13.16 -13.33 0.27
N PRO A 24 -13.87 -12.27 0.70
CA PRO A 24 -14.83 -11.59 -0.16
C PRO A 24 -14.13 -10.93 -1.35
N PRO A 25 -14.79 -10.80 -2.51
CA PRO A 25 -14.28 -9.99 -3.60
C PRO A 25 -14.24 -8.50 -3.17
N PHE A 26 -13.36 -7.71 -3.80
CA PHE A 26 -13.20 -6.29 -3.46
C PHE A 26 -14.53 -5.52 -3.46
N ALA A 27 -15.41 -5.75 -4.43
CA ALA A 27 -16.72 -5.08 -4.52
C ALA A 27 -17.59 -5.29 -3.27
N ALA A 28 -17.49 -6.45 -2.62
CA ALA A 28 -18.25 -6.74 -1.40
C ALA A 28 -17.75 -5.98 -0.17
N VAL A 29 -16.49 -5.52 -0.18
CA VAL A 29 -15.88 -4.74 0.92
C VAL A 29 -15.62 -3.28 0.56
N ALA A 30 -15.88 -2.86 -0.68
CA ALA A 30 -15.61 -1.51 -1.18
C ALA A 30 -16.30 -0.42 -0.34
N GLY A 31 -17.53 -0.67 0.11
CA GLY A 31 -18.27 0.25 0.98
C GLY A 31 -17.62 0.42 2.36
N GLU A 32 -17.05 -0.64 2.94
CA GLU A 32 -16.34 -0.57 4.23
C GLU A 32 -15.02 0.19 4.07
N ILE A 33 -14.27 -0.12 3.01
CA ILE A 33 -13.03 0.59 2.67
C ILE A 33 -13.31 2.08 2.48
N ARG A 34 -14.37 2.45 1.75
CA ARG A 34 -14.77 3.85 1.57
C ARG A 34 -15.06 4.52 2.91
N LYS A 35 -15.86 3.90 3.79
CA LYS A 35 -16.16 4.46 5.12
C LYS A 35 -14.90 4.72 5.95
N LEU A 36 -13.88 3.89 5.81
CA LEU A 36 -12.60 4.06 6.51
C LEU A 36 -11.75 5.18 5.93
N LEU A 37 -11.76 5.36 4.61
CA LEU A 37 -10.81 6.24 3.91
C LEU A 37 -11.37 7.62 3.57
N ASP A 38 -12.67 7.75 3.34
CA ASP A 38 -13.28 8.97 2.82
C ASP A 38 -13.16 10.13 3.81
N GLY A 39 -12.72 11.29 3.30
CA GLY A 39 -12.45 12.49 4.09
C GLY A 39 -11.30 12.37 5.08
N LYS A 40 -10.46 11.31 5.00
CA LYS A 40 -9.28 11.14 5.87
C LYS A 40 -8.00 11.61 5.19
N ILE A 41 -6.97 11.88 6.00
CA ILE A 41 -5.61 12.08 5.48
C ILE A 41 -5.02 10.70 5.21
N TRP A 42 -4.53 10.48 3.99
CA TRP A 42 -3.86 9.25 3.60
C TRP A 42 -2.36 9.46 3.68
N ALA A 43 -1.72 8.77 4.62
CA ALA A 43 -0.27 8.80 4.77
C ALA A 43 0.32 7.47 4.33
N GLY A 44 1.38 7.51 3.52
CA GLY A 44 2.09 6.31 3.08
C GLY A 44 3.48 6.64 2.55
N HIS A 45 4.21 5.61 2.14
CA HIS A 45 5.55 5.75 1.59
C HIS A 45 5.53 5.34 0.12
N ASN A 46 5.74 6.30 -0.78
CA ASN A 46 5.57 6.14 -2.21
C ASN A 46 4.11 5.88 -2.64
N ILE A 47 3.16 6.36 -1.81
CA ILE A 47 1.73 6.06 -1.92
C ILE A 47 1.14 6.52 -3.26
N ASP A 48 1.61 7.65 -3.79
CA ASP A 48 1.06 8.24 -5.02
C ASP A 48 1.27 7.33 -6.24
N VAL A 49 2.40 6.64 -6.28
CA VAL A 49 2.83 5.82 -7.43
C VAL A 49 2.47 4.36 -7.25
N PHE A 50 2.42 3.85 -6.01
CA PHE A 50 2.21 2.43 -5.74
C PHE A 50 0.76 2.10 -5.36
N ASP A 51 0.26 2.67 -4.27
CA ASP A 51 -1.00 2.24 -3.67
C ASP A 51 -2.23 2.86 -4.35
N LEU A 52 -2.19 4.19 -4.59
CA LEU A 52 -3.36 4.90 -5.11
C LEU A 52 -3.81 4.42 -6.50
N PRO A 53 -2.92 4.10 -7.46
CA PRO A 53 -3.33 3.55 -8.76
C PRO A 53 -4.01 2.18 -8.61
N VAL A 54 -3.52 1.33 -7.71
CA VAL A 54 -4.10 0.00 -7.44
C VAL A 54 -5.50 0.17 -6.84
N LEU A 55 -5.64 1.01 -5.82
CA LEU A 55 -6.91 1.26 -5.16
C LEU A 55 -7.95 1.84 -6.14
N ARG A 56 -7.56 2.83 -6.96
CA ARG A 56 -8.40 3.38 -8.03
C ARG A 56 -8.88 2.32 -9.01
N ARG A 57 -7.98 1.43 -9.46
CA ARG A 57 -8.33 0.34 -10.37
C ARG A 57 -9.38 -0.60 -9.76
N HIS A 58 -9.26 -0.92 -8.48
CA HIS A 58 -10.18 -1.84 -7.81
C HIS A 58 -11.55 -1.20 -7.56
N PHE A 59 -11.62 0.06 -7.16
CA PHE A 59 -12.89 0.80 -7.06
C PHE A 59 -13.57 0.92 -8.44
N ALA A 60 -12.83 1.32 -9.47
CA ALA A 60 -13.37 1.40 -10.82
C ALA A 60 -13.89 0.05 -11.35
N ALA A 61 -13.16 -1.05 -11.10
CA ALA A 61 -13.59 -2.39 -11.48
C ALA A 61 -14.83 -2.88 -10.70
N ALA A 62 -15.05 -2.37 -9.49
CA ALA A 62 -16.25 -2.64 -8.70
C ALA A 62 -17.46 -1.77 -9.10
N GLY A 63 -17.29 -0.80 -10.02
CA GLY A 63 -18.33 0.18 -10.35
C GLY A 63 -18.62 1.17 -9.21
N GLU A 64 -17.69 1.28 -8.27
CA GLU A 64 -17.79 2.13 -7.10
C GLU A 64 -16.91 3.38 -7.26
N GLU A 65 -17.40 4.53 -6.82
CA GLU A 65 -16.56 5.73 -6.77
C GLU A 65 -15.38 5.57 -5.80
N MET A 66 -14.24 6.15 -6.14
CA MET A 66 -13.09 6.18 -5.25
C MET A 66 -13.36 7.11 -4.05
N PRO A 67 -13.00 6.75 -2.80
CA PRO A 67 -13.04 7.68 -1.68
C PRO A 67 -12.15 8.90 -1.92
N VAL A 68 -12.51 10.05 -1.37
CA VAL A 68 -11.76 11.31 -1.53
C VAL A 68 -10.95 11.59 -0.27
N PRO A 69 -9.61 11.71 -0.36
CA PRO A 69 -8.80 12.07 0.79
C PRO A 69 -8.98 13.55 1.16
N ALA A 70 -8.93 13.87 2.44
CA ALA A 70 -8.77 15.25 2.92
C ALA A 70 -7.36 15.81 2.64
N GLY A 71 -6.38 14.91 2.45
CA GLY A 71 -5.02 15.23 2.06
C GLY A 71 -4.19 13.96 1.88
N ILE A 72 -3.10 14.04 1.12
CA ILE A 72 -2.18 12.93 0.91
C ILE A 72 -0.79 13.33 1.44
N ILE A 73 -0.18 12.46 2.23
CA ILE A 73 1.18 12.60 2.71
C ILE A 73 1.99 11.43 2.14
N ASP A 74 2.69 11.68 1.04
CA ASP A 74 3.71 10.76 0.54
C ASP A 74 5.05 11.07 1.20
N THR A 75 5.49 10.17 2.07
CA THR A 75 6.72 10.34 2.83
C THR A 75 7.97 10.20 1.98
N LEU A 76 7.95 9.52 0.83
CA LEU A 76 9.15 9.36 0.00
C LEU A 76 9.64 10.68 -0.62
N PRO A 77 8.82 11.47 -1.35
CA PRO A 77 9.25 12.77 -1.86
C PRO A 77 9.58 13.75 -0.73
N LEU A 78 8.85 13.71 0.40
CA LEU A 78 9.14 14.52 1.57
C LEU A 78 10.54 14.22 2.13
N LEU A 79 10.86 12.94 2.33
CA LEU A 79 12.18 12.52 2.83
C LEU A 79 13.28 12.82 1.81
N ARG A 80 13.03 12.65 0.51
CA ARG A 80 13.99 13.03 -0.54
C ARG A 80 14.31 14.52 -0.53
N ALA A 81 13.32 15.37 -0.31
CA ALA A 81 13.51 16.82 -0.22
C ALA A 81 14.33 17.21 1.03
N HIS A 82 14.14 16.52 2.15
CA HIS A 82 14.80 16.85 3.41
C HIS A 82 16.19 16.22 3.59
N PHE A 83 16.34 14.95 3.18
CA PHE A 83 17.56 14.15 3.41
C PHE A 83 18.41 13.94 2.15
N GLY A 84 17.89 14.31 0.98
CA GLY A 84 18.49 13.94 -0.30
C GLY A 84 18.21 12.47 -0.68
N LYS A 85 18.51 12.11 -1.94
CA LYS A 85 18.14 10.79 -2.50
C LYS A 85 18.98 9.61 -2.02
N ALA A 86 20.20 9.85 -1.56
CA ALA A 86 21.17 8.80 -1.25
C ALA A 86 21.31 8.48 0.24
N ARG A 87 20.77 9.34 1.12
CA ARG A 87 20.86 9.15 2.57
C ARG A 87 19.96 8.00 3.01
N ALA A 88 20.37 7.32 4.10
CA ALA A 88 19.65 6.15 4.65
C ALA A 88 19.36 5.07 3.59
N GLY A 89 20.35 4.69 2.77
CA GLY A 89 20.24 3.55 1.86
C GLY A 89 19.20 3.72 0.74
N GLY A 90 19.01 4.94 0.23
CA GLY A 90 18.03 5.21 -0.82
C GLY A 90 16.61 5.43 -0.32
N LEU A 91 16.43 5.57 1.01
CA LEU A 91 15.16 5.87 1.67
C LEU A 91 14.10 4.78 1.51
N SER A 92 14.48 3.50 1.32
CA SER A 92 13.51 2.41 1.44
C SER A 92 13.05 2.28 2.89
N MET A 93 11.83 1.77 3.13
CA MET A 93 11.31 1.54 4.49
C MET A 93 12.29 0.72 5.35
N SER A 94 12.86 -0.36 4.80
CA SER A 94 13.87 -1.18 5.50
C SER A 94 15.15 -0.41 5.84
N ALA A 95 15.63 0.45 4.93
CA ALA A 95 16.83 1.23 5.17
C ALA A 95 16.58 2.39 6.15
N LEU A 96 15.38 2.99 6.13
CA LEU A 96 14.93 3.98 7.11
C LEU A 96 14.79 3.34 8.50
N GLY A 97 14.20 2.15 8.60
CA GLY A 97 14.10 1.39 9.85
C GLY A 97 15.47 1.14 10.48
N ARG A 98 16.43 0.69 9.68
CA ARG A 98 17.83 0.52 10.13
C ARG A 98 18.48 1.85 10.52
N TYR A 99 18.29 2.90 9.70
CA TYR A 99 18.91 4.20 9.93
C TYR A 99 18.43 4.87 11.22
N PHE A 100 17.15 4.76 11.53
CA PHE A 100 16.55 5.35 12.74
C PHE A 100 16.55 4.40 13.94
N GLY A 101 17.08 3.17 13.82
CA GLY A 101 17.10 2.20 14.91
C GLY A 101 15.72 1.65 15.28
N LEU A 102 14.79 1.58 14.32
CA LEU A 102 13.42 1.09 14.50
C LEU A 102 13.27 -0.44 14.33
N GLY A 103 14.36 -1.13 13.99
CA GLY A 103 14.37 -2.57 13.73
C GLY A 103 14.27 -2.91 12.24
N GLU A 104 14.12 -4.21 11.94
CA GLU A 104 13.91 -4.69 10.57
C GLU A 104 12.42 -4.62 10.20
N GLU A 105 12.12 -3.91 9.12
CA GLU A 105 10.80 -3.94 8.51
C GLU A 105 10.75 -5.05 7.43
N GLU A 106 10.07 -6.14 7.75
CA GLU A 106 9.73 -7.20 6.81
C GLU A 106 8.34 -6.96 6.19
N HIS A 107 8.14 -7.36 4.93
CA HIS A 107 6.80 -7.38 4.34
C HIS A 107 5.95 -8.41 5.09
N ARG A 108 4.80 -7.99 5.62
CA ARG A 108 3.84 -8.83 6.33
C ARG A 108 2.70 -9.27 5.43
#